data_AF-A0A7Y7TIJ9-F1
#
_entry.id   AF-A0A7Y7TIJ9-F1
#
_cell.length_a   1.000
_cell.length_b   1.000
_cell.length_c   1.000
_cell.angle_alpha   90.00
_cell.angle_beta   90.00
_cell.angle_gamma   90.00
#
_symmetry.space_group_name_H-M   'P 1'
#
loop_
_entity.id
_entity.type
_entity.pdbx_description
1 polymer ?
#
loop_
_entity_poly.entity_id
_entity_poly.type
_entity_poly.pdbx_seq_one_letter_code
_entity_poly.pdbx_strand_id
1 'polypeptide(L)'
;MATLLLTPPVALLILTLVVGFELWSMRALSAKGVASTGKTKPYACGEDITHHRTQPDYSQFFSVAFFFTIMHVVVMIIATIPAGSPEASGMAVLFTLCASLGLFVLFRRDV
;
A
#
# COMPACT_ATOMS: atom_id res chain seq x y z
N MET A 1 -15.52 12.13 -26.90
CA MET A 1 -14.84 10.80 -26.89
C MET A 1 -13.66 10.78 -25.93
N ALA A 2 -12.73 11.76 -25.97
CA ALA A 2 -11.59 11.83 -25.04
C ALA A 2 -11.98 11.85 -23.54
N THR A 3 -13.10 12.49 -23.18
CA THR A 3 -13.56 12.60 -21.78
C THR A 3 -13.93 11.27 -21.13
N LEU A 4 -14.40 10.28 -21.91
CA LEU A 4 -14.77 8.97 -21.37
C LEU A 4 -13.52 8.18 -20.92
N LEU A 5 -12.43 8.28 -21.70
CA LEU A 5 -11.15 7.63 -21.41
C LEU A 5 -10.50 8.14 -20.12
N LEU A 6 -10.68 9.43 -19.80
CA LEU A 6 -10.16 10.04 -18.57
C LEU A 6 -11.06 9.86 -17.34
N THR A 7 -12.21 9.20 -17.46
CA THR A 7 -13.01 8.89 -16.26
C THR A 7 -12.27 7.86 -15.39
N PRO A 8 -12.19 8.05 -14.06
CA PRO A 8 -11.38 7.18 -13.20
C PRO A 8 -11.69 5.68 -13.32
N PRO A 9 -12.96 5.22 -13.41
CA PRO A 9 -13.25 3.80 -13.56
C PRO A 9 -12.76 3.22 -14.89
N VAL A 10 -12.90 3.97 -15.99
CA VAL A 10 -12.49 3.52 -17.32
C VAL A 10 -10.97 3.52 -17.44
N ALA A 11 -10.30 4.57 -16.95
CA ALA A 11 -8.84 4.64 -16.91
C ALA A 11 -8.25 3.49 -16.09
N LEU A 12 -8.79 3.21 -14.90
CA LEU A 12 -8.35 2.10 -14.05
C LEU A 12 -8.55 0.74 -14.74
N LEU A 13 -9.70 0.52 -15.38
CA LEU A 13 -9.97 -0.71 -16.12
C LEU A 13 -8.95 -0.91 -17.25
N ILE A 14 -8.71 0.12 -18.07
CA ILE A 14 -7.75 0.03 -19.18
C ILE A 14 -6.35 -0.25 -18.65
N LEU A 15 -5.87 0.49 -17.65
CA LEU A 15 -4.56 0.27 -17.05
C LEU A 15 -4.42 -1.13 -16.46
N THR A 16 -5.47 -1.63 -15.80
CA THR A 16 -5.48 -2.99 -15.24
C THR A 16 -5.37 -4.05 -16.34
N LEU A 17 -6.09 -3.87 -17.45
CA LEU A 17 -6.00 -4.77 -18.60
C LEU A 17 -4.61 -4.75 -19.25
N VAL A 18 -4.01 -3.56 -19.40
CA VAL A 18 -2.67 -3.40 -19.97
C VAL A 18 -1.64 -4.10 -19.07
N VAL A 19 -1.63 -3.80 -17.77
CA VAL A 19 -0.70 -4.43 -16.81
C VAL A 19 -0.93 -5.94 -16.76
N GLY A 20 -2.19 -6.39 -16.77
CA GLY A 20 -2.52 -7.81 -16.81
C GLY A 20 -1.97 -8.50 -18.06
N PHE A 21 -2.07 -7.86 -19.22
CA PHE A 21 -1.52 -8.35 -20.48
C PHE A 21 0.01 -8.39 -20.47
N GLU A 22 0.67 -7.37 -19.92
CA GLU A 22 2.13 -7.35 -19.75
C GLU A 22 2.59 -8.50 -18.85
N LEU A 23 1.97 -8.67 -17.68
CA LEU A 23 2.29 -9.76 -16.76
C LEU A 23 2.08 -11.13 -17.39
N TRP A 24 1.00 -11.31 -18.16
CA TRP A 24 0.73 -12.55 -18.89
C TRP A 24 1.80 -12.82 -19.96
N SER A 25 2.15 -11.81 -20.74
CA SER A 25 3.16 -11.89 -21.80
C SER A 25 4.54 -12.20 -21.22
N MET A 26 4.92 -11.52 -20.14
CA MET A 26 6.19 -11.77 -19.44
C MET A 26 6.22 -13.16 -18.81
N ARG A 27 5.10 -13.63 -18.26
CA ARG A 27 4.98 -15.00 -17.76
C ARG A 27 5.11 -16.05 -18.87
N ALA A 28 4.67 -15.74 -20.09
CA ALA A 28 4.85 -16.60 -21.26
C ALA A 28 6.32 -16.64 -21.74
N LEU A 29 7.03 -15.52 -21.67
CA LEU A 29 8.46 -15.42 -22.02
C LEU A 29 9.41 -15.95 -20.92
N SER A 30 8.94 -16.05 -19.67
CA SER A 30 9.78 -16.43 -18.54
C SER A 30 10.31 -17.86 -18.66
N ALA A 31 11.59 -18.04 -18.32
CA ALA A 31 12.26 -19.33 -18.37
C ALA A 31 11.62 -20.32 -17.38
N LYS A 32 11.15 -21.46 -17.90
CA LYS A 32 10.62 -22.54 -17.06
C LYS A 32 11.78 -23.44 -16.61
N GLY A 33 12.22 -23.28 -15.35
CA GLY A 33 13.21 -24.18 -14.76
C GLY A 33 12.67 -25.60 -14.58
N VAL A 34 13.55 -26.61 -14.63
CA VAL A 34 13.22 -28.02 -14.40
C VAL A 34 12.58 -28.23 -13.03
N ALA A 35 11.64 -29.17 -12.92
CA ALA A 35 11.07 -29.54 -11.63
C ALA A 35 12.14 -30.29 -10.81
N SER A 36 12.37 -29.85 -9.57
CA SER A 36 13.25 -30.54 -8.63
C SER A 36 12.56 -30.66 -7.27
N THR A 37 12.91 -31.71 -6.53
CA THR A 37 12.28 -32.08 -5.25
C THR A 37 12.34 -30.97 -4.19
N GLY A 38 13.29 -30.03 -4.31
CA GLY A 38 13.47 -28.89 -3.40
C GLY A 38 12.91 -27.56 -3.91
N LYS A 39 12.42 -27.47 -5.16
CA LYS A 39 12.11 -26.18 -5.83
C LYS A 39 11.06 -25.34 -5.10
N THR A 40 10.13 -25.99 -4.42
CA THR A 40 9.03 -25.35 -3.68
C THR A 40 9.21 -25.44 -2.17
N LYS A 41 10.34 -25.97 -1.69
CA LYS A 41 10.62 -26.00 -0.24
C LYS A 41 11.01 -24.59 0.22
N PRO A 42 10.61 -24.17 1.44
CA PRO A 42 11.10 -22.93 2.03
C PRO A 42 12.63 -22.90 2.08
N TYR A 43 13.23 -21.73 1.88
CA TYR A 43 14.67 -21.58 2.02
C TYR A 43 15.05 -21.68 3.50
N ALA A 44 15.74 -22.75 3.86
CA ALA A 44 16.19 -23.05 5.22
C ALA A 44 17.63 -23.57 5.25
N CYS A 45 18.46 -23.16 4.29
CA CYS A 45 19.86 -23.64 4.16
C CYS A 45 19.99 -25.19 4.10
N GLY A 46 18.95 -25.91 3.68
CA GLY A 46 18.92 -27.37 3.62
C GLY A 46 18.35 -28.06 4.86
N GLU A 47 17.94 -27.32 5.89
CA GLU A 47 17.31 -27.85 7.09
C GLU A 47 15.79 -28.04 6.93
N ASP A 48 15.22 -29.00 7.65
CA ASP A 48 13.77 -29.16 7.74
C ASP A 48 13.20 -28.25 8.82
N ILE A 49 12.40 -27.27 8.42
CA ILE A 49 11.71 -26.36 9.36
C ILE A 49 10.57 -27.13 10.04
N THR A 50 10.66 -27.37 11.34
CA THR A 50 9.57 -28.02 12.11
C THR A 50 8.44 -27.06 12.46
N HIS A 51 8.77 -25.77 12.67
CA HIS A 51 7.80 -24.72 13.04
C HIS A 51 7.61 -23.70 11.92
N HIS A 52 6.55 -23.90 11.14
CA HIS A 52 6.25 -23.09 9.95
C HIS A 52 5.57 -21.74 10.24
N ARG A 53 5.20 -21.47 11.49
CA ARG A 53 4.41 -20.29 11.88
C ARG A 53 4.93 -19.69 13.19
N THR A 54 6.08 -19.03 13.12
CA THR A 54 6.46 -18.08 14.14
C THR A 54 5.64 -16.80 13.93
N GLN A 55 5.02 -16.28 15.00
CA GLN A 55 4.39 -14.96 14.98
C GLN A 55 5.47 -13.94 15.31
N PRO A 56 5.97 -13.16 14.34
CA PRO A 56 6.92 -12.11 14.64
C PRO A 56 6.24 -11.03 15.49
N ASP A 57 7.00 -10.41 16.39
CA ASP A 57 6.51 -9.30 17.17
C ASP A 57 6.31 -8.06 16.28
N TYR A 58 5.06 -7.69 16.07
CA TYR A 58 4.68 -6.50 15.30
C TYR A 58 4.47 -5.27 16.17
N SER A 59 4.75 -5.32 17.48
CA SER A 59 4.55 -4.20 18.40
C SER A 59 5.17 -2.89 17.90
N GLN A 60 6.38 -2.97 17.34
CA GLN A 60 7.09 -1.81 16.78
C GLN A 60 6.61 -1.43 15.37
N PHE A 61 6.21 -2.42 14.56
CA PHE A 61 5.73 -2.19 13.20
C PHE A 61 4.34 -1.55 13.18
N PHE A 62 3.52 -1.83 14.20
CA PHE A 62 2.15 -1.36 14.31
C PHE A 62 2.06 0.17 14.25
N SER A 63 2.82 0.89 15.09
CA SER A 63 2.81 2.36 15.09
C SER A 63 3.29 2.95 13.76
N VAL A 64 4.27 2.32 13.10
CA VAL A 64 4.79 2.76 11.80
C VAL A 64 3.75 2.60 10.69
N ALA A 65 3.04 1.46 10.66
CA ALA A 65 2.01 1.20 9.67
C ALA A 65 0.83 2.18 9.78
N PHE A 66 0.38 2.46 11.01
CA PHE A 66 -0.69 3.42 11.26
C PHE A 66 -0.27 4.86 10.98
N PHE A 67 0.96 5.23 11.34
CA PHE A 67 1.52 6.53 10.97
C PHE A 67 1.48 6.74 9.45
N PHE A 68 1.98 5.77 8.68
CA PHE A 68 1.97 5.86 7.22
C PHE A 68 0.54 6.01 6.68
N THR A 69 -0.40 5.22 7.20
CA THR A 69 -1.80 5.26 6.76
C THR A 69 -2.45 6.61 7.04
N ILE A 70 -2.27 7.16 8.25
CA ILE A 70 -2.81 8.48 8.62
C ILE A 70 -2.18 9.57 7.73
N MET A 71 -0.85 9.57 7.60
CA MET A 71 -0.13 10.55 6.77
C MET A 71 -0.51 10.46 5.30
N HIS A 72 -0.75 9.26 4.78
CA HIS A 72 -1.19 9.05 3.40
C HIS A 72 -2.53 9.75 3.13
N VAL A 73 -3.50 9.59 4.04
CA VAL A 73 -4.81 10.25 3.93
C VAL A 73 -4.69 11.76 4.10
N VAL A 74 -3.86 12.25 5.03
CA VAL A 74 -3.60 13.69 5.20
C VAL A 74 -3.07 14.31 3.92
N VAL A 75 -2.04 13.71 3.32
CA VAL A 75 -1.45 14.21 2.07
C VAL A 75 -2.46 14.16 0.92
N MET A 76 -3.26 13.09 0.82
CA MET A 76 -4.33 12.98 -0.18
C MET A 76 -5.35 14.12 -0.05
N ILE A 77 -5.78 14.46 1.17
CA ILE A 77 -6.72 15.56 1.42
C ILE A 77 -6.09 16.90 1.04
N ILE A 78 -4.85 17.16 1.48
CA ILE A 78 -4.15 18.42 1.16
C ILE A 78 -3.95 18.57 -0.35
N ALA A 79 -3.57 17.50 -1.05
CA ALA A 79 -3.32 17.51 -2.49
C ALA A 79 -4.58 17.70 -3.34
N THR A 80 -5.77 17.44 -2.79
CA THR A 80 -7.06 17.52 -3.51
C THR A 80 -7.85 18.79 -3.21
N ILE A 81 -7.30 19.74 -2.44
CA ILE A 81 -7.96 21.02 -2.15
C ILE A 81 -8.09 21.84 -3.44
N PRO A 82 -9.31 22.29 -3.82
CA PRO A 82 -9.49 23.17 -4.95
C PRO A 82 -8.95 24.57 -4.66
N ALA A 83 -8.12 25.09 -5.57
CA ALA A 83 -7.54 26.42 -5.44
C ALA A 83 -8.63 27.51 -5.36
N GLY A 84 -8.45 28.47 -4.44
CA GLY A 84 -9.36 29.60 -4.29
C GLY A 84 -10.60 29.35 -3.42
N SER A 85 -10.66 28.23 -2.69
CA SER A 85 -11.72 27.94 -1.71
C SER A 85 -11.21 28.06 -0.26
N PRO A 86 -11.47 29.18 0.44
CA PRO A 86 -11.04 29.37 1.82
C PRO A 86 -11.69 28.36 2.78
N GLU A 87 -12.96 28.00 2.57
CA GLU A 87 -13.63 26.99 3.41
C GLU A 87 -12.96 25.62 3.34
N ALA A 88 -12.57 25.15 2.15
CA ALA A 88 -11.93 23.85 1.97
C ALA A 88 -10.51 23.85 2.58
N SER A 89 -9.80 24.98 2.45
CA SER A 89 -8.50 25.18 3.10
C SER A 89 -8.64 25.13 4.62
N GLY A 90 -9.67 25.78 5.18
CA GLY A 90 -9.96 25.74 6.61
C GLY A 90 -10.26 24.33 7.13
N MET A 91 -11.07 23.57 6.39
CA MET A 91 -11.38 22.16 6.71
C MET A 91 -10.12 21.28 6.66
N ALA A 92 -9.25 21.46 5.68
CA ALA A 92 -8.01 20.70 5.57
C ALA A 92 -7.04 21.00 6.71
N VAL A 93 -6.94 22.25 7.16
CA VAL A 93 -6.16 22.64 8.34
C VAL A 93 -6.72 21.96 9.58
N LEU A 94 -8.04 22.03 9.80
CA LEU A 94 -8.70 21.38 10.93
C LEU A 94 -8.47 19.85 10.91
N PHE A 95 -8.64 19.21 9.75
CA PHE A 95 -8.38 17.79 9.58
C PHE A 95 -6.93 17.43 9.92
N THR A 96 -5.97 18.23 9.45
CA THR A 96 -4.54 18.02 9.72
C THR A 96 -4.23 18.16 11.21
N LEU A 97 -4.85 19.11 11.91
CA LEU A 97 -4.73 19.24 13.36
C LEU A 97 -5.29 18.01 14.09
N CYS A 98 -6.48 17.54 13.72
CA CYS A 98 -7.05 16.31 14.28
C CYS A 98 -6.16 15.08 14.00
N ALA A 99 -5.62 14.96 12.79
CA ALA A 99 -4.71 13.89 12.44
C ALA A 99 -3.41 13.97 13.26
N SER A 100 -2.86 15.16 13.48
CA SER A 100 -1.67 15.35 14.31
C SER A 100 -1.91 14.96 15.77
N LEU A 101 -3.09 15.25 16.32
CA LEU A 101 -3.50 14.75 17.65
C LEU A 101 -3.63 13.23 17.66
N GLY A 102 -4.20 12.63 16.62
CA GLY A 102 -4.28 11.17 16.48
C GLY A 102 -2.90 10.52 16.44
N LEU A 103 -1.94 11.12 15.72
CA LEU A 103 -0.55 10.67 15.69
C LEU A 103 0.12 10.83 17.06
N PHE A 104 -0.12 11.95 17.75
CA PHE A 104 0.40 12.16 19.11
C PHE A 104 -0.10 11.07 20.06
N VAL A 105 -1.38 10.71 20.01
CA VAL A 105 -1.95 9.60 20.80
C VAL A 105 -1.35 8.26 20.39
N LEU A 106 -1.18 8.00 19.09
CA LEU A 106 -0.59 6.75 18.58
C LEU A 106 0.84 6.52 19.07
N PHE A 107 1.63 7.58 19.21
CA PHE A 107 3.02 7.52 19.70
C PHE A 107 3.14 7.75 21.20
N ARG A 108 2.06 8.07 21.89
CA ARG A 108 2.04 8.17 23.35
C ARG A 108 2.27 6.79 23.93
N ARG A 109 3.49 6.55 24.41
CA ARG A 109 3.80 5.39 25.26
C ARG A 109 3.45 5.76 26.70
N ASP A 110 2.51 5.03 27.28
CA ASP A 110 2.33 5.00 28.72
C ASP A 110 3.59 4.32 29.30
N VAL A 111 4.33 5.06 30.12
CA VAL A 111 5.51 4.57 30.85
C VAL A 111 5.06 3.62 31.96
#